data_AF-A0A3P7GPX1-F1
#
_entry.id   AF-A0A3P7GPX1-F1
#
_cell.length_a   1.000
_cell.length_b   1.000
_cell.length_c   1.000
_cell.angle_alpha   90.00
_cell.angle_beta   90.00
_cell.angle_gamma   90.00
#
_symmetry.space_group_name_H-M   'P 1'
#
loop_
_entity.id
_entity.type
_entity.pdbx_description
1 polymer ?
#
loop_
_entity_poly.entity_id
_entity_poly.type
_entity_poly.pdbx_seq_one_letter_code
_entity_poly.pdbx_strand_id
1 'polypeptide(L)'
;MIVEDIVDSGNTMNRLHAYLNTLEAKSVTDVCLLVKRTPRSSGYRPCFAGFEIPDDFVVGYALDYNEYFRDLHHICVLNKAGLECFAVPEGSDNHAQEAKAF
;
A
#
# COMPACT_ATOMS: atom_id res chain seq x y z
N MET A 1 2.08 10.99 -14.64
CA MET A 1 2.19 9.53 -14.42
C MET A 1 2.40 9.31 -12.94
N ILE A 2 1.58 8.50 -12.30
CA ILE A 2 1.70 8.13 -10.88
C ILE A 2 2.46 6.80 -10.82
N VAL A 3 3.37 6.67 -9.85
CA VAL A 3 4.13 5.44 -9.60
C VAL A 3 3.86 5.05 -8.16
N GLU A 4 3.19 3.92 -7.96
CA GLU A 4 2.80 3.40 -6.65
C GLU A 4 3.50 2.06 -6.39
N ASP A 5 3.85 1.80 -5.14
CA ASP A 5 4.43 0.53 -4.71
C ASP A 5 3.38 -0.58 -4.58
N ILE A 6 2.24 -0.29 -3.91
CA ILE A 6 1.18 -1.28 -3.68
C ILE A 6 -0.23 -0.67 -3.70
N VAL A 7 -1.15 -1.38 -4.35
CA VAL A 7 -2.59 -1.13 -4.27
C VAL A 7 -3.24 -2.23 -3.45
N ASP A 8 -3.82 -1.83 -2.31
CA ASP A 8 -4.62 -2.68 -1.43
C ASP A 8 -6.13 -2.42 -1.67
N SER A 9 -6.73 -1.50 -0.90
CA SER A 9 -8.13 -1.10 -1.08
C SER A 9 -8.38 -0.25 -2.33
N GLY A 10 -7.36 0.44 -2.83
CA GLY A 10 -7.47 1.40 -3.95
C GLY A 10 -7.95 2.81 -3.55
N ASN A 11 -8.24 3.04 -2.27
CA ASN A 11 -8.75 4.34 -1.79
C ASN A 11 -7.75 5.49 -2.00
N THR A 12 -6.45 5.25 -1.75
CA THR A 12 -5.39 6.24 -1.98
C THR A 12 -5.37 6.70 -3.43
N MET A 13 -5.36 5.75 -4.36
CA MET A 13 -5.35 6.05 -5.79
C MET A 13 -6.61 6.77 -6.25
N ASN A 14 -7.80 6.34 -5.80
CA ASN A 14 -9.05 7.05 -6.14
C ASN A 14 -9.02 8.52 -5.68
N ARG A 15 -8.53 8.80 -4.48
CA ARG A 15 -8.39 10.16 -3.95
C ARG A 15 -7.38 10.98 -4.76
N LEU A 16 -6.24 10.38 -5.09
CA LEU A 16 -5.20 11.04 -5.88
C LEU A 16 -5.68 11.36 -7.30
N HIS A 17 -6.39 10.43 -7.96
CA HIS A 17 -7.04 10.67 -9.24
C HIS A 17 -8.05 11.81 -9.17
N ALA A 18 -8.93 11.81 -8.16
CA ALA A 18 -9.90 12.88 -7.96
C ALA A 18 -9.21 14.24 -7.78
N TYR A 19 -8.13 14.29 -6.99
CA TYR A 19 -7.34 15.51 -6.79
C TYR A 19 -6.69 15.99 -8.09
N LEU A 20 -6.02 15.12 -8.85
CA LEU A 20 -5.38 15.48 -10.12
C LEU A 20 -6.40 15.96 -11.17
N ASN A 21 -7.62 15.40 -11.16
CA ASN A 21 -8.72 15.89 -12.01
C ASN A 21 -9.12 17.33 -11.67
N THR A 22 -9.06 17.75 -10.40
CA THR A 22 -9.32 19.16 -10.03
C THR A 22 -8.25 20.13 -10.54
N LEU A 23 -7.06 19.62 -10.85
CA LEU A 23 -5.95 20.40 -11.41
C LEU A 23 -5.98 20.43 -12.96
N GLU A 24 -7.03 19.88 -13.57
CA GLU A 24 -7.19 19.81 -15.03
C GLU A 24 -5.97 19.14 -15.72
N ALA A 25 -5.41 18.11 -15.08
CA ALA A 25 -4.30 17.36 -15.65
C ALA A 25 -4.69 16.80 -17.03
N LYS A 26 -3.90 17.13 -18.07
CA LYS A 26 -4.17 16.73 -19.46
C LYS A 26 -4.38 15.21 -19.62
N SER A 27 -3.67 14.41 -18.83
CA SER A 27 -3.82 12.96 -18.77
C SER A 27 -3.26 12.45 -17.45
N VAL A 28 -3.96 11.49 -16.85
CA VAL A 28 -3.47 10.74 -15.68
C VAL A 28 -3.33 9.28 -16.08
N THR A 29 -2.18 8.71 -15.79
CA THR A 29 -1.85 7.30 -15.98
C THR A 29 -1.07 6.86 -14.77
N ASP A 30 -1.21 5.61 -14.37
CA ASP A 30 -0.59 5.06 -13.19
C ASP A 30 0.03 3.68 -13.46
N VAL A 31 1.09 3.40 -12.70
CA VAL A 31 1.74 2.10 -12.65
C VAL A 31 1.88 1.71 -11.19
N CYS A 32 1.58 0.45 -10.88
CA CYS A 32 1.75 -0.10 -9.56
C CYS A 32 2.58 -1.38 -9.60
N LEU A 33 3.53 -1.52 -8.68
CA LEU A 33 4.32 -2.75 -8.60
C LEU A 33 3.47 -3.94 -8.13
N LEU A 34 2.67 -3.77 -7.06
CA LEU A 34 1.88 -4.86 -6.46
C LEU A 34 0.39 -4.51 -6.37
N VAL A 35 -0.49 -5.43 -6.76
CA VAL A 35 -1.94 -5.30 -6.54
C VAL A 35 -2.43 -6.47 -5.70
N LYS A 36 -3.04 -6.19 -4.54
CA LYS A 36 -3.58 -7.27 -3.68
C LYS A 36 -4.91 -7.79 -4.20
N ARG A 37 -5.05 -9.12 -4.19
CA ARG A 37 -6.35 -9.80 -4.35
C ARG A 37 -7.08 -9.83 -3.01
N THR A 38 -7.66 -8.69 -2.65
CA THR A 38 -8.39 -8.50 -1.38
C THR A 38 -9.88 -8.20 -1.62
N PRO A 39 -10.79 -8.67 -0.75
CA PRO A 39 -12.19 -8.24 -0.75
C PRO A 39 -12.37 -6.75 -0.38
N ARG A 40 -11.34 -6.09 0.19
CA ARG A 40 -11.35 -4.66 0.54
C ARG A 40 -11.23 -3.73 -0.68
N SER A 41 -10.97 -4.30 -1.86
CA SER A 41 -10.76 -3.54 -3.09
C SER A 41 -12.02 -2.76 -3.46
N SER A 42 -11.86 -1.48 -3.78
CA SER A 42 -12.93 -0.63 -4.34
C SER A 42 -13.23 -0.95 -5.82
N GLY A 43 -12.62 -2.00 -6.37
CA GLY A 43 -12.60 -2.29 -7.81
C GLY A 43 -11.58 -1.47 -8.61
N TYR A 44 -10.80 -0.61 -7.95
CA TYR A 44 -9.73 0.14 -8.63
C TYR A 44 -8.69 -0.82 -9.24
N ARG A 45 -8.22 -0.50 -10.44
CA ARG A 45 -7.16 -1.22 -11.14
C ARG A 45 -6.22 -0.21 -11.80
N PRO A 46 -4.89 -0.36 -11.59
CA PRO A 46 -3.95 0.52 -12.26
C PRO A 46 -3.86 0.22 -13.75
N CYS A 47 -3.41 1.19 -14.54
CA CYS A 47 -3.21 1.04 -15.98
C CYS A 47 -2.10 0.02 -16.29
N PHE A 48 -1.07 -0.01 -15.44
CA PHE A 48 0.02 -0.98 -15.50
C PHE A 48 0.21 -1.62 -14.12
N ALA A 49 0.16 -2.94 -14.05
CA ALA A 49 0.44 -3.71 -12.84
C ALA A 49 1.69 -4.58 -13.06
N GLY A 50 2.60 -4.59 -12.08
CA GLY A 50 3.74 -5.51 -12.07
C GLY A 50 3.29 -6.93 -11.72
N PHE A 51 2.72 -7.09 -10.52
CA PHE A 51 2.29 -8.39 -10.00
C PHE A 51 0.96 -8.28 -9.25
N GLU A 52 0.11 -9.29 -9.41
CA GLU A 52 -1.02 -9.50 -8.49
C GLU A 52 -0.64 -10.49 -7.40
N ILE A 53 -0.79 -10.10 -6.13
CA ILE A 53 -0.39 -10.90 -4.96
C ILE A 53 -1.61 -11.32 -4.12
N PRO A 54 -1.50 -12.38 -3.29
CA PRO A 54 -2.53 -12.70 -2.29
C PRO A 54 -2.75 -11.55 -1.29
N ASP A 55 -3.81 -11.65 -0.49
CA ASP A 55 -4.09 -10.71 0.60
C ASP A 55 -3.21 -11.01 1.84
N ASP A 56 -1.90 -10.93 1.65
CA ASP A 56 -0.89 -11.07 2.70
C ASP A 56 -0.22 -9.72 2.99
N PHE A 57 0.25 -9.53 4.22
CA PHE A 57 1.02 -8.36 4.59
C PHE A 57 2.47 -8.51 4.13
N VAL A 58 2.91 -7.62 3.23
CA VAL A 58 4.24 -7.69 2.62
C VAL A 58 5.10 -6.49 3.02
N VAL A 59 6.40 -6.73 3.15
CA VAL A 59 7.43 -5.73 3.48
C VAL A 59 8.65 -5.91 2.57
N GLY A 60 9.56 -4.95 2.61
CA GLY A 60 10.77 -4.95 1.79
C GLY A 60 10.58 -4.29 0.44
N TYR A 61 11.68 -3.96 -0.22
CA TYR A 61 11.69 -3.17 -1.45
C TYR A 61 10.94 -1.84 -1.27
N ALA A 62 11.31 -1.08 -0.23
CA ALA A 62 10.67 0.16 0.23
C ALA A 62 9.28 0.02 0.89
N LEU A 63 8.64 -1.16 0.83
CA LEU A 63 7.44 -1.45 1.62
C LEU A 63 7.81 -1.64 3.09
N ASP A 64 6.99 -1.11 3.99
CA ASP A 64 7.30 -1.06 5.41
C ASP A 64 6.21 -1.62 6.32
N TYR A 65 6.62 -1.90 7.55
CA TYR A 65 5.72 -2.03 8.69
C TYR A 65 6.21 -1.09 9.78
N ASN A 66 5.46 -0.02 10.05
CA ASN A 66 5.83 1.02 11.02
C ASN A 66 7.24 1.58 10.75
N GLU A 67 7.54 1.89 9.49
CA GLU A 67 8.84 2.39 9.00
C GLU A 67 10.01 1.37 9.05
N TYR A 68 9.78 0.13 9.48
CA TYR A 68 10.78 -0.93 9.42
C TYR A 68 10.75 -1.66 8.07
N PHE A 69 11.89 -2.31 7.74
CA PHE A 69 12.05 -3.24 6.61
C PHE A 69 12.15 -2.64 5.21
N ARG A 70 12.09 -1.31 5.04
CA ARG A 70 12.24 -0.63 3.73
C ARG A 70 13.53 -1.00 2.99
N ASP A 71 14.59 -1.30 3.74
CA ASP A 71 15.94 -1.60 3.27
C ASP A 71 16.14 -3.07 2.82
N LEU A 72 15.16 -3.95 3.02
CA LEU A 72 15.23 -5.30 2.49
C LEU A 72 15.21 -5.30 0.97
N HIS A 73 16.15 -5.99 0.34
CA HIS A 73 16.30 -6.03 -1.13
C HIS A 73 15.21 -6.83 -1.86
N HIS A 74 14.34 -7.53 -1.15
CA HIS A 74 13.33 -8.43 -1.70
C HIS A 74 12.00 -8.25 -0.96
N ILE A 75 10.90 -8.56 -1.64
CA ILE A 75 9.56 -8.51 -1.09
C ILE A 75 9.29 -9.82 -0.33
N CYS A 76 8.86 -9.69 0.92
CA CYS A 76 8.60 -10.82 1.83
C CYS A 76 7.24 -10.68 2.50
N VAL A 77 6.64 -11.81 2.89
CA VAL A 77 5.48 -11.82 3.80
C VAL A 77 5.99 -11.66 5.24
N LEU A 78 5.40 -10.73 5.99
CA LEU A 78 5.74 -10.51 7.40
C LEU A 78 5.09 -11.59 8.27
N ASN A 79 5.89 -12.28 9.09
CA ASN A 79 5.40 -13.32 9.98
C ASN A 79 4.85 -12.73 11.30
N LYS A 80 4.20 -13.58 12.11
CA LYS A 80 3.59 -13.17 13.39
C LYS A 80 4.61 -12.55 14.36
N ALA A 81 5.79 -13.15 14.48
CA ALA A 81 6.83 -12.64 15.36
C ALA A 81 7.29 -11.23 14.94
N GLY A 82 7.38 -10.96 13.63
CA GLY A 82 7.66 -9.64 13.08
C GLY A 82 6.54 -8.64 13.36
N LEU A 83 5.28 -9.03 13.16
CA LEU A 83 4.14 -8.19 13.51
C LEU A 83 4.16 -7.79 14.99
N GLU A 84 4.42 -8.74 15.89
CA GLU A 84 4.46 -8.48 17.33
C GLU A 84 5.68 -7.65 17.76
N CYS A 85 6.87 -7.95 17.22
CA CYS A 85 8.11 -7.29 17.62
C CYS A 85 8.17 -5.82 17.20
N PHE A 86 7.53 -5.47 16.08
CA PHE A 86 7.59 -4.13 15.50
C PHE A 86 6.25 -3.39 15.60
N ALA A 87 5.30 -3.92 16.38
CA ALA A 87 4.04 -3.25 16.65
C ALA A 87 4.27 -1.93 17.39
N VAL A 88 3.46 -0.92 17.06
CA VAL A 88 3.45 0.35 17.81
C VAL A 88 2.87 0.10 19.22
N PRO A 89 3.55 0.53 20.30
CA PRO A 89 3.04 0.37 21.66
C PRO A 89 1.70 1.08 21.85
N GLU A 90 0.76 0.41 22.51
CA GLU A 90 -0.57 0.98 22.81
C GLU A 90 -0.41 2.31 23.58
N GLY A 91 -0.98 3.38 23.02
CA GLY A 91 -1.01 4.72 23.63
C GLY A 91 0.10 5.68 23.18
N SER A 92 0.94 5.32 22.21
CA SER A 92 2.03 6.19 21.73
C SER A 92 1.72 7.06 20.50
N ASP A 93 0.57 6.91 19.82
CA ASP A 93 0.19 7.84 18.75
C ASP A 93 -1.32 7.93 18.43
N ASN A 94 -1.77 9.14 18.06
CA ASN A 94 -3.12 9.45 17.56
C ASN A 94 -3.40 8.93 16.13
N HIS A 95 -2.48 8.17 15.54
CA HIS A 95 -2.54 7.63 14.17
C HIS A 95 -2.95 6.15 14.10
N ALA A 96 -3.47 5.58 15.20
CA ALA A 96 -3.84 4.17 15.36
C ALA A 96 -4.97 3.62 14.43
N GLN A 97 -5.33 4.32 13.36
CA GLN A 97 -6.30 3.84 12.37
C GLN A 97 -5.70 3.02 11.23
N GLU A 98 -4.39 3.11 10.96
CA GLU A 98 -3.81 2.44 9.79
C GLU A 98 -3.59 0.93 10.01
N ALA A 99 -3.17 0.48 11.19
CA ALA A 99 -2.96 -0.95 11.47
C ALA A 99 -4.25 -1.80 11.52
N LYS A 100 -5.43 -1.17 11.63
CA LYS A 100 -6.74 -1.86 11.51
C LYS A 100 -7.33 -1.79 10.10
N ALA A 101 -6.62 -1.15 9.17
CA ALA A 101 -7.02 -1.00 7.78
C ALA A 101 -6.22 -1.90 6.82
N PHE A 102 -5.25 -2.67 7.33
CA PHE A 102 -4.42 -3.63 6.59
C PHE A 102 -4.85 -5.09 6.79
#